data_AF-A0A2V6WX03-F1
#
_entry.id   AF-A0A2V6WX03-F1
#
_cell.length_a   1.000
_cell.length_b   1.000
_cell.length_c   1.000
_cell.angle_alpha   90.00
_cell.angle_beta   90.00
_cell.angle_gamma   90.00
#
_symmetry.space_group_name_H-M   'P 1'
#
loop_
_entity.id
_entity.type
_entity.pdbx_description
1 polymer ?
#
loop_
_entity_poly.entity_id
_entity_poly.type
_entity_poly.pdbx_seq_one_letter_code
_entity_poly.pdbx_strand_id
1 'polypeptide(L)'
;MPSSTGRVPATRVPTIIVHGGAGADLSDAPDELRHGVRAAAQAGWQVLASGGSALDAVESAVRSLEDHPRFNAGRGSVLTVDGTVEMDASIMEGDRLECGAVAAVTRIANPITLARRVLESRRHVLLVGPGAIQFARSSGIAECAAESLVTDRQRRRHAQLAARSSADGGTVGAVALDRHGTVAAATSTGGTAGKHSGRVGDSALIGSGTYADSSIGGVSCTGDGEAIVRVVLGSRALHYLKEAD
;
A
#
# COMPACT_ATOMS: atom_id res chain seq x y z
N MET A 1 30.87 19.30 32.38
CA MET A 1 29.43 19.31 32.15
C MET A 1 29.21 19.51 30.66
N PRO A 2 28.86 18.49 29.87
CA PRO A 2 28.51 18.72 28.48
C PRO A 2 27.18 19.48 28.44
N SER A 3 27.18 20.60 27.72
CA SER A 3 26.02 21.45 27.54
C SER A 3 24.95 20.71 26.75
N SER A 4 23.77 20.53 27.35
CA SER A 4 22.58 20.09 26.65
C SER A 4 22.11 21.21 25.71
N THR A 5 22.63 21.23 24.49
CA THR A 5 21.99 21.94 23.38
C THR A 5 20.71 21.18 23.05
N GLY A 6 19.67 21.40 23.86
CA GLY A 6 18.32 20.94 23.56
C GLY A 6 17.93 21.50 22.20
N ARG A 7 17.92 20.64 21.19
CA ARG A 7 17.32 20.94 19.89
C ARG A 7 15.88 21.35 20.20
N VAL A 8 15.54 22.62 20.02
CA VAL A 8 14.14 23.05 20.00
C VAL A 8 13.46 22.14 18.98
N PRO A 9 12.36 21.44 19.33
CA PRO A 9 11.67 20.59 18.35
C PRO A 9 11.27 21.49 17.19
N ALA A 10 11.95 21.35 16.05
CA ALA A 10 11.56 22.07 14.85
C ALA A 10 10.12 21.68 14.55
N THR A 11 9.26 22.65 14.27
CA THR A 11 7.89 22.40 13.82
C THR A 11 7.97 21.46 12.63
N ARG A 12 7.56 20.20 12.82
CA ARG A 12 7.61 19.21 11.75
C ARG A 12 6.60 19.62 10.69
N VAL A 13 7.08 19.84 9.47
CA VAL A 13 6.24 20.20 8.33
C VAL A 13 5.53 18.92 7.89
N PRO A 14 4.18 18.87 7.92
CA PRO A 14 3.46 17.71 7.42
C PRO A 14 3.91 17.41 5.99
N THR A 15 4.11 16.13 5.68
CA THR A 15 4.67 15.71 4.40
C THR A 15 4.00 14.42 3.97
N ILE A 16 3.78 14.25 2.66
CA ILE A 16 3.29 13.00 2.09
C ILE A 16 4.07 12.68 0.81
N ILE A 17 4.43 11.41 0.66
CA ILE A 17 5.05 10.85 -0.54
C ILE A 17 4.19 9.68 -1.01
N VAL A 18 3.96 9.59 -2.32
CA VAL A 18 3.09 8.57 -2.93
C VAL A 18 3.79 7.99 -4.17
N HIS A 19 3.65 6.69 -4.41
CA HIS A 19 4.09 6.04 -5.64
C HIS A 19 2.96 5.25 -6.33
N GLY A 20 2.97 5.27 -7.66
CA GLY A 20 2.09 4.46 -8.52
C GLY A 20 2.64 3.09 -8.90
N GLY A 21 3.86 2.77 -8.44
CA GLY A 21 4.51 1.47 -8.63
C GLY A 21 5.63 1.45 -9.67
N ALA A 22 6.64 0.64 -9.38
CA ALA A 22 7.77 0.36 -10.27
C ALA A 22 7.37 -0.73 -11.28
N GLY A 23 7.88 -0.61 -12.52
CA GLY A 23 7.58 -1.56 -13.58
C GLY A 23 6.27 -1.31 -14.32
N ALA A 24 5.60 -0.18 -14.08
CA ALA A 24 4.49 0.25 -14.93
C ALA A 24 4.98 0.51 -16.36
N ASP A 25 4.27 -0.04 -17.35
CA ASP A 25 4.49 0.31 -18.74
C ASP A 25 4.10 1.78 -18.99
N LEU A 26 5.10 2.66 -18.98
CA LEU A 26 4.93 4.10 -19.19
C LEU A 26 4.67 4.48 -20.65
N SER A 27 4.77 3.53 -21.59
CA SER A 27 4.36 3.78 -22.98
C SER A 27 2.84 3.92 -23.12
N ASP A 28 2.09 3.45 -22.12
CA ASP A 28 0.63 3.45 -22.09
C ASP A 28 0.10 4.50 -21.08
N ALA A 29 -0.39 5.63 -21.63
CA ALA A 29 -1.03 6.74 -20.90
C ALA A 29 -0.19 7.34 -19.73
N PRO A 30 1.04 7.84 -19.99
CA PRO A 30 1.91 8.39 -18.94
C PRO A 30 1.30 9.59 -18.20
N ASP A 31 0.52 10.43 -18.89
CA ASP A 31 -0.14 11.59 -18.27
C ASP A 31 -1.26 11.16 -17.32
N GLU A 32 -2.04 10.13 -17.66
CA GLU A 32 -3.09 9.59 -16.78
C GLU A 32 -2.47 9.04 -15.48
N LEU A 33 -1.37 8.29 -15.58
CA LEU A 33 -0.64 7.79 -14.41
C LEU A 33 -0.10 8.93 -13.54
N ARG A 34 0.49 9.96 -14.16
CA ARG A 34 0.97 11.15 -13.43
C ARG A 34 -0.16 11.90 -12.73
N HIS A 35 -1.31 12.06 -13.39
CA HIS A 35 -2.49 12.68 -12.79
C HIS A 35 -3.03 11.84 -11.64
N GLY A 36 -3.08 10.51 -11.78
CA GLY A 36 -3.51 9.60 -10.71
C GLY A 36 -2.62 9.69 -9.46
N VAL A 37 -1.29 9.68 -9.63
CA VAL A 37 -0.36 9.85 -8.50
C VAL A 37 -0.49 11.24 -7.87
N ARG A 38 -0.67 12.29 -8.69
CA ARG A 38 -0.92 13.65 -8.19
C ARG A 38 -2.22 13.73 -7.39
N ALA A 39 -3.30 13.14 -7.88
CA ALA A 39 -4.59 13.10 -7.19
C ALA A 39 -4.49 12.38 -5.84
N ALA A 40 -3.79 11.24 -5.79
CA ALA A 40 -3.54 10.51 -4.56
C ALA A 40 -2.72 11.33 -3.54
N ALA A 41 -1.65 11.99 -3.99
CA ALA A 41 -0.87 12.89 -3.14
C ALA A 41 -1.71 14.06 -2.62
N GLN A 42 -2.59 14.63 -3.46
CA GLN A 42 -3.52 15.69 -3.06
C GLN A 42 -4.56 15.20 -2.03
N ALA A 43 -5.11 13.99 -2.22
CA ALA A 43 -6.09 13.40 -1.30
C ALA A 43 -5.50 13.18 0.10
N GLY A 44 -4.28 12.65 0.19
CA GLY A 44 -3.60 12.53 1.48
C GLY A 44 -3.14 13.88 2.05
N TRP A 45 -2.69 14.81 1.20
CA TRP A 45 -2.34 16.17 1.64
C TRP A 45 -3.52 16.93 2.23
N GLN A 46 -4.72 16.82 1.65
CA GLN A 46 -5.93 17.44 2.18
C GLN A 46 -6.22 17.02 3.62
N VAL A 47 -5.97 15.74 3.95
CA VAL A 47 -6.08 15.22 5.32
C VAL A 47 -5.07 15.90 6.24
N LEU A 48 -3.79 15.91 5.87
CA LEU A 48 -2.73 16.53 6.68
C LEU A 48 -2.94 18.04 6.86
N ALA A 49 -3.30 18.75 5.79
CA ALA A 49 -3.55 20.19 5.79
C ALA A 49 -4.76 20.57 6.67
N SER A 50 -5.75 19.68 6.76
CA SER A 50 -6.89 19.82 7.68
C SER A 50 -6.57 19.36 9.10
N GLY A 51 -5.34 18.90 9.34
CA GLY A 51 -4.90 18.49 10.67
C GLY A 51 -5.26 17.06 11.08
N GLY A 52 -5.57 16.20 10.11
CA GLY A 52 -5.72 14.76 10.31
C GLY A 52 -4.39 14.06 10.58
N SER A 53 -4.47 12.77 10.92
CA SER A 53 -3.28 11.96 11.24
C SER A 53 -2.53 11.51 10.00
N ALA A 54 -1.25 11.12 10.16
CA ALA A 54 -0.47 10.50 9.10
C ALA A 54 -1.14 9.23 8.55
N LEU A 55 -1.83 8.51 9.43
CA LEU A 55 -2.49 7.24 9.17
C LEU A 55 -3.72 7.41 8.27
N ASP A 56 -4.55 8.42 8.57
CA ASP A 56 -5.68 8.81 7.72
C ASP A 56 -5.20 9.31 6.34
N ALA A 57 -4.05 10.02 6.32
CA ALA A 57 -3.50 10.57 5.09
C ALA A 57 -2.99 9.48 4.12
N VAL A 58 -2.25 8.48 4.63
CA VAL A 58 -1.79 7.37 3.79
C VAL A 58 -2.94 6.47 3.34
N GLU A 59 -3.96 6.24 4.18
CA GLU A 59 -5.16 5.52 3.77
C GLU A 59 -5.89 6.26 2.64
N SER A 60 -6.13 7.57 2.78
CA SER A 60 -6.78 8.41 1.76
C SER A 60 -6.04 8.38 0.43
N ALA A 61 -4.70 8.51 0.47
CA ALA A 61 -3.88 8.48 -0.73
C ALA A 61 -3.93 7.11 -1.44
N VAL A 62 -3.79 6.01 -0.69
CA VAL A 62 -3.81 4.65 -1.28
C VAL A 62 -5.20 4.28 -1.79
N ARG A 63 -6.28 4.65 -1.08
CA ARG A 63 -7.66 4.48 -1.57
C ARG A 63 -7.87 5.16 -2.92
N SER A 64 -7.36 6.39 -3.09
CA SER A 64 -7.44 7.10 -4.37
C SER A 64 -6.74 6.34 -5.52
N LEU A 65 -5.70 5.56 -5.23
CA LEU A 65 -5.02 4.73 -6.22
C LEU A 65 -5.75 3.41 -6.46
N GLU A 66 -6.30 2.79 -5.41
CA GLU A 66 -7.13 1.58 -5.50
C GLU A 66 -8.42 1.80 -6.30
N ASP A 67 -9.01 2.99 -6.23
CA ASP A 67 -10.22 3.32 -6.99
C ASP A 67 -9.90 3.62 -8.47
N HIS A 68 -8.64 3.87 -8.81
CA HIS A 68 -8.22 4.32 -10.13
C HIS A 68 -7.80 3.13 -11.03
N PRO A 69 -8.51 2.89 -12.16
CA PRO A 69 -8.47 1.62 -12.92
C PRO A 69 -7.14 1.28 -13.61
N ARG A 70 -6.18 2.22 -13.61
CA ARG A 70 -4.85 2.04 -14.20
C ARG A 70 -3.81 1.51 -13.24
N PHE A 71 -4.01 1.62 -11.93
CA PHE A 71 -3.04 1.14 -10.95
C PHE A 71 -3.31 -0.31 -10.59
N ASN A 72 -2.27 -1.04 -10.22
CA ASN A 72 -2.39 -2.45 -9.87
C ASN A 72 -2.75 -2.61 -8.39
N ALA A 73 -3.90 -2.08 -7.98
CA ALA A 73 -4.49 -2.24 -6.65
C ALA A 73 -5.99 -1.97 -6.75
N GLY A 74 -6.81 -2.59 -5.90
CA GLY A 74 -8.26 -2.41 -5.95
C GLY A 74 -8.84 -2.67 -7.35
N ARG A 75 -9.54 -1.68 -7.89
CA ARG A 75 -10.00 -1.71 -9.29
C ARG A 75 -8.81 -1.50 -10.22
N GLY A 76 -8.56 -2.48 -11.09
CA GLY A 76 -7.43 -2.45 -12.01
C GLY A 76 -6.28 -3.38 -11.60
N SER A 77 -6.42 -4.09 -10.48
CA SER A 77 -5.54 -5.19 -10.11
C SER A 77 -5.37 -6.21 -11.24
N VAL A 78 -4.14 -6.72 -11.38
CA VAL A 78 -3.82 -7.82 -12.29
C VAL A 78 -4.58 -9.09 -11.91
N LEU A 79 -4.67 -10.01 -12.88
CA LEU A 79 -5.39 -11.27 -12.73
C LEU A 79 -4.44 -12.41 -12.36
N THR A 80 -4.92 -13.33 -11.53
CA THR A 80 -4.28 -14.65 -11.28
C THR A 80 -4.31 -15.51 -12.55
N VAL A 81 -3.66 -16.68 -12.51
CA VAL A 81 -3.77 -17.70 -13.58
C VAL A 81 -5.21 -18.14 -13.86
N ASP A 82 -6.09 -18.03 -12.87
CA ASP A 82 -7.51 -18.41 -12.97
C ASP A 82 -8.38 -17.23 -13.47
N GLY A 83 -7.78 -16.09 -13.80
CA GLY A 83 -8.49 -14.92 -14.28
C GLY A 83 -9.24 -14.13 -13.19
N THR A 84 -8.93 -14.35 -11.91
CA THR A 84 -9.56 -13.66 -10.76
C THR A 84 -8.67 -12.57 -10.17
N VAL A 85 -9.25 -11.64 -9.41
CA VAL A 85 -8.50 -10.62 -8.65
C VAL A 85 -8.33 -11.10 -7.21
N GLU A 86 -7.08 -11.07 -6.74
CA GLU A 86 -6.70 -11.27 -5.35
C GLU A 86 -5.73 -10.18 -4.95
N MET A 87 -5.94 -9.54 -3.80
CA MET A 87 -5.19 -8.34 -3.41
C MET A 87 -4.52 -8.51 -2.05
N ASP A 88 -3.41 -7.81 -1.89
CA ASP A 88 -2.61 -7.74 -0.66
C ASP A 88 -2.48 -6.26 -0.27
N ALA A 89 -2.64 -5.94 1.01
CA ALA A 89 -2.43 -4.59 1.52
C ALA A 89 -1.99 -4.57 2.97
N SER A 90 -1.22 -3.56 3.37
CA SER A 90 -0.88 -3.32 4.77
C SER A 90 -0.70 -1.85 5.07
N ILE A 91 -0.93 -1.50 6.32
CA ILE A 91 -0.82 -0.14 6.87
C ILE A 91 -0.18 -0.20 8.26
N MET A 92 0.70 0.75 8.56
CA MET A 92 1.45 0.81 9.82
C MET A 92 1.59 2.23 10.34
N GLU A 93 1.46 2.38 11.64
CA GLU A 93 1.64 3.60 12.43
C GLU A 93 2.96 3.51 13.22
N GLY A 94 3.73 4.59 13.24
CA GLY A 94 5.13 4.58 13.67
C GLY A 94 5.41 4.89 15.14
N ASP A 95 4.52 5.50 15.90
CA ASP A 95 4.75 5.82 17.33
C ASP A 95 4.61 4.58 18.20
N ARG A 96 3.62 3.74 17.88
CA ARG A 96 3.30 2.53 18.63
C ARG A 96 3.61 1.25 17.88
N LEU A 97 4.04 1.36 16.62
CA LEU A 97 4.24 0.24 15.72
C LEU A 97 2.96 -0.59 15.50
N GLU A 98 1.78 0.05 15.67
CA GLU A 98 0.50 -0.60 15.36
C GLU A 98 0.41 -0.85 13.85
N CYS A 99 0.03 -2.06 13.46
CA CYS A 99 -0.08 -2.44 12.06
C CYS A 99 -1.29 -3.33 11.80
N GLY A 100 -1.73 -3.32 10.54
CA GLY A 100 -2.77 -4.19 10.05
C GLY A 100 -2.53 -4.53 8.59
N ALA A 101 -2.86 -5.74 8.20
CA ALA A 101 -2.62 -6.27 6.88
C ALA A 101 -3.70 -7.25 6.47
N VAL A 102 -3.89 -7.36 5.16
CA VAL A 102 -4.68 -8.41 4.53
C VAL A 102 -3.98 -9.00 3.33
N ALA A 103 -4.21 -10.28 3.07
CA ALA A 103 -3.63 -10.96 1.92
C ALA A 103 -4.62 -11.88 1.21
N ALA A 104 -4.42 -12.04 -0.10
CA ALA A 104 -5.27 -12.82 -0.99
C ALA A 104 -6.78 -12.51 -0.82
N VAL A 105 -7.11 -11.24 -0.57
CA VAL A 105 -8.51 -10.83 -0.41
C VAL A 105 -9.16 -10.60 -1.76
N THR A 106 -10.41 -11.02 -1.87
CA THR A 106 -11.23 -10.87 -3.08
C THR A 106 -12.45 -10.02 -2.75
N ARG A 107 -13.08 -9.43 -3.77
CA ARG A 107 -14.38 -8.74 -3.61
C ARG A 107 -14.40 -7.61 -2.58
N ILE A 108 -13.27 -6.95 -2.33
CA ILE A 108 -13.17 -5.75 -1.49
C ILE A 108 -12.66 -4.62 -2.38
N ALA A 109 -13.41 -3.51 -2.45
CA ALA A 109 -13.03 -2.38 -3.29
C ALA A 109 -11.70 -1.75 -2.85
N ASN A 110 -11.52 -1.60 -1.52
CA ASN A 110 -10.36 -0.95 -0.93
C ASN A 110 -9.67 -1.87 0.11
N PRO A 111 -8.75 -2.75 -0.31
CA PRO A 111 -7.97 -3.58 0.60
C PRO A 111 -7.25 -2.80 1.70
N ILE A 112 -6.77 -1.58 1.42
CA ILE A 112 -6.07 -0.78 2.43
C ILE A 112 -6.97 -0.39 3.61
N THR A 113 -8.25 -0.12 3.36
CA THR A 113 -9.23 0.17 4.41
C THR A 113 -9.55 -1.08 5.22
N LEU A 114 -9.55 -2.26 4.59
CA LEU A 114 -9.69 -3.50 5.35
C LEU A 114 -8.47 -3.75 6.25
N ALA A 115 -7.26 -3.52 5.74
CA ALA A 115 -6.02 -3.55 6.54
C ALA A 115 -6.07 -2.55 7.70
N ARG A 116 -6.60 -1.35 7.48
CA ARG A 116 -6.85 -0.34 8.53
C ARG A 116 -7.78 -0.87 9.62
N ARG A 117 -8.87 -1.55 9.27
CA ARG A 117 -9.78 -2.15 10.28
C ARG A 117 -9.11 -3.28 11.07
N VAL A 118 -8.22 -4.04 10.45
CA VAL A 118 -7.40 -5.04 11.17
C VAL A 118 -6.53 -4.35 12.22
N LEU A 119 -5.83 -3.28 11.86
CA LEU A 119 -5.03 -2.46 12.78
C LEU A 119 -5.90 -1.95 13.96
N GLU A 120 -7.03 -1.33 13.65
CA GLU A 120 -7.92 -0.73 14.66
C GLU A 120 -8.58 -1.76 15.58
N SER A 121 -8.69 -3.03 15.15
CA SER A 121 -9.21 -4.12 15.99
C SER A 121 -8.30 -4.43 17.20
N ARG A 122 -7.00 -4.09 17.11
CA ARG A 122 -5.95 -4.32 18.11
C ARG A 122 -5.81 -5.77 18.59
N ARG A 123 -6.32 -6.74 17.84
CA ARG A 123 -6.25 -8.19 18.20
C ARG A 123 -5.29 -8.98 17.34
N HIS A 124 -5.29 -8.70 16.04
CA HIS A 124 -4.51 -9.42 15.03
C HIS A 124 -3.88 -8.40 14.10
N VAL A 125 -2.78 -8.78 13.46
CA VAL A 125 -2.03 -7.91 12.54
C VAL A 125 -2.20 -8.29 11.07
N LEU A 126 -2.60 -9.54 10.78
CA LEU A 126 -2.75 -10.05 9.41
C LEU A 126 -3.91 -11.03 9.34
N LEU A 127 -4.84 -10.80 8.40
CA LEU A 127 -5.92 -11.73 8.05
C LEU A 127 -5.86 -12.07 6.57
N VAL A 128 -6.23 -13.30 6.19
CA VAL A 128 -6.10 -13.74 4.78
C VAL A 128 -7.35 -14.41 4.26
N GLY A 129 -7.54 -14.35 2.93
CA GLY A 129 -8.55 -15.12 2.20
C GLY A 129 -9.96 -14.99 2.79
N PRO A 130 -10.75 -16.08 2.86
CA PRO A 130 -12.14 -16.04 3.32
C PRO A 130 -12.32 -15.49 4.75
N GLY A 131 -11.35 -15.70 5.65
CA GLY A 131 -11.40 -15.18 7.01
C GLY A 131 -11.32 -13.66 7.06
N ALA A 132 -10.50 -13.05 6.20
CA ALA A 132 -10.45 -11.61 6.04
C ALA A 132 -11.77 -11.03 5.48
N ILE A 133 -12.45 -11.75 4.57
CA ILE A 133 -13.76 -11.34 4.05
C ILE A 133 -14.85 -11.42 5.12
N GLN A 134 -14.84 -12.46 5.95
CA GLN A 134 -15.75 -12.54 7.10
C GLN A 134 -15.53 -11.38 8.06
N PHE A 135 -14.26 -11.03 8.34
CA PHE A 135 -13.92 -9.89 9.17
C PHE A 135 -14.33 -8.54 8.53
N ALA A 136 -14.23 -8.41 7.20
CA ALA A 136 -14.72 -7.23 6.49
C ALA A 136 -16.21 -7.00 6.75
N ARG A 137 -17.03 -8.06 6.62
CA ARG A 137 -18.47 -8.01 6.90
C ARG A 137 -18.77 -7.59 8.34
N SER A 138 -18.11 -8.20 9.32
CA SER A 138 -18.33 -7.86 10.74
C SER A 138 -17.83 -6.46 11.10
N SER A 139 -16.89 -5.91 10.32
CA SER A 139 -16.38 -4.55 10.45
C SER A 139 -17.17 -3.51 9.65
N GLY A 140 -18.28 -3.90 8.99
CA GLY A 140 -19.12 -2.99 8.20
C GLY A 140 -18.53 -2.58 6.85
N ILE A 141 -17.56 -3.34 6.32
CA ILE A 141 -17.06 -3.19 4.95
C ILE A 141 -17.88 -4.10 4.04
N ALA A 142 -18.55 -3.51 3.06
CA ALA A 142 -19.33 -4.24 2.07
C ALA A 142 -18.43 -4.91 1.01
N GLU A 143 -18.82 -6.09 0.58
CA GLU A 143 -18.23 -6.73 -0.60
C GLU A 143 -18.71 -6.05 -1.88
N CYS A 144 -17.84 -6.01 -2.88
CA CYS A 144 -18.18 -5.61 -4.25
C CYS A 144 -18.35 -6.83 -5.17
N ALA A 145 -18.87 -6.57 -6.38
CA ALA A 145 -18.88 -7.57 -7.45
C ALA A 145 -17.44 -7.82 -7.92
N ALA A 146 -17.04 -9.07 -8.11
CA ALA A 146 -15.69 -9.41 -8.57
C ALA A 146 -15.37 -8.71 -9.90
N GLU A 147 -16.34 -8.63 -10.79
CA GLU A 147 -16.24 -8.01 -12.11
C GLU A 147 -15.98 -6.50 -12.04
N SER A 148 -16.39 -5.83 -10.96
CA SER A 148 -16.15 -4.39 -10.76
C SER A 148 -14.67 -4.04 -10.55
N LEU A 149 -13.87 -5.01 -10.07
CA LEU A 149 -12.43 -4.88 -9.88
C LEU A 149 -11.66 -5.12 -11.18
N VAL A 150 -12.26 -5.85 -12.13
CA VAL A 150 -11.62 -6.26 -13.39
C VAL A 150 -11.86 -5.21 -14.47
N THR A 151 -10.80 -4.78 -15.14
CA THR A 151 -10.88 -3.84 -16.28
C THR A 151 -10.59 -4.55 -17.60
N ASP A 152 -11.09 -4.01 -18.72
CA ASP A 152 -10.81 -4.56 -20.06
C ASP A 152 -9.31 -4.59 -20.39
N ARG A 153 -8.54 -3.66 -19.81
CA ARG A 153 -7.08 -3.67 -19.90
C ARG A 153 -6.50 -4.93 -19.28
N GLN A 154 -6.94 -5.29 -18.06
CA GLN A 154 -6.44 -6.47 -17.37
C GLN A 154 -6.93 -7.77 -18.02
N ARG A 155 -8.15 -7.81 -18.57
CA ARG A 155 -8.62 -8.96 -19.38
C ARG A 155 -7.73 -9.19 -20.60
N ARG A 156 -7.41 -8.12 -21.34
CA ARG A 156 -6.52 -8.18 -22.52
C ARG A 156 -5.11 -8.61 -22.14
N ARG A 157 -4.54 -8.03 -21.08
CA ARG A 157 -3.21 -8.42 -20.55
C ARG A 157 -3.19 -9.90 -20.16
N HIS A 158 -4.21 -10.38 -19.44
CA HIS A 158 -4.31 -11.78 -19.04
C HIS A 158 -4.38 -12.74 -20.24
N ALA A 159 -5.18 -12.42 -21.26
CA ALA A 159 -5.24 -13.20 -22.50
C ALA A 159 -3.89 -13.25 -23.27
N GLN A 160 -3.03 -12.24 -23.06
CA GLN A 160 -1.72 -12.12 -23.71
C GLN A 160 -0.56 -12.68 -22.85
N LEU A 161 -0.79 -13.08 -21.60
CA LEU A 161 0.26 -13.61 -20.71
C LEU A 161 0.97 -14.83 -21.29
N ALA A 162 0.28 -15.67 -22.05
CA ALA A 162 0.87 -16.80 -22.76
C ALA A 162 1.95 -16.38 -23.81
N ALA A 163 1.95 -15.12 -24.23
CA ALA A 163 2.84 -14.59 -25.26
C ALA A 163 3.93 -13.64 -24.74
N ARG A 164 3.88 -13.18 -23.48
CA ARG A 164 4.84 -12.21 -22.93
C ARG A 164 5.13 -12.44 -21.45
N SER A 165 6.43 -12.53 -21.12
CA SER A 165 6.97 -12.72 -19.78
C SER A 165 7.33 -11.39 -19.08
N SER A 166 6.51 -10.35 -19.20
CA SER A 166 6.81 -9.07 -18.55
C SER A 166 6.11 -8.99 -17.19
N ALA A 167 6.90 -8.76 -16.14
CA ALA A 167 6.45 -8.44 -14.79
C ALA A 167 5.75 -7.07 -14.77
N ASP A 168 4.51 -7.06 -15.23
CA ASP A 168 3.68 -5.88 -15.40
C ASP A 168 2.74 -5.80 -14.18
N GLY A 169 3.05 -4.97 -13.19
CA GLY A 169 2.33 -4.97 -11.91
C GLY A 169 2.88 -3.99 -10.87
N GLY A 170 2.73 -2.69 -11.10
CA GLY A 170 3.19 -1.67 -10.15
C GLY A 170 2.33 -1.60 -8.88
N THR A 171 2.88 -2.05 -7.75
CA THR A 171 2.31 -1.86 -6.40
C THR A 171 2.20 -0.37 -6.07
N VAL A 172 1.12 0.03 -5.41
CA VAL A 172 0.94 1.43 -4.98
C VAL A 172 1.17 1.59 -3.49
N GLY A 173 1.50 2.81 -3.08
CA GLY A 173 1.67 3.09 -1.67
C GLY A 173 2.02 4.53 -1.34
N ALA A 174 2.02 4.82 -0.05
CA ALA A 174 2.23 6.15 0.49
C ALA A 174 2.96 6.10 1.85
N VAL A 175 3.68 7.17 2.14
CA VAL A 175 4.28 7.46 3.44
C VAL A 175 3.91 8.88 3.82
N ALA A 176 3.50 9.11 5.07
CA ALA A 176 3.16 10.43 5.57
C ALA A 176 3.82 10.72 6.92
N LEU A 177 4.08 12.00 7.17
CA LEU A 177 4.46 12.59 8.44
C LEU A 177 3.41 13.65 8.77
N ASP A 178 2.81 13.59 9.95
CA ASP A 178 1.84 14.60 10.39
C ASP A 178 2.46 15.69 11.28
N ARG A 179 1.62 16.65 11.69
CA ARG A 179 2.05 17.80 12.53
C ARG A 179 2.51 17.40 13.94
N HIS A 180 2.13 16.21 14.42
CA HIS A 180 2.55 15.67 15.71
C HIS A 180 3.91 14.97 15.60
N GLY A 181 4.36 14.74 14.37
CA GLY A 181 5.60 14.07 14.05
C GLY A 181 5.47 12.56 13.95
N THR A 182 4.23 12.05 13.97
CA THR A 182 3.91 10.65 13.75
C THR A 182 4.10 10.30 12.28
N VAL A 183 4.75 9.17 12.02
CA VAL A 183 4.93 8.61 10.67
C VAL A 183 3.95 7.46 10.45
N ALA A 184 3.40 7.36 9.25
CA ALA A 184 2.64 6.21 8.81
C ALA A 184 3.02 5.79 7.39
N ALA A 185 2.83 4.52 7.07
CA ALA A 185 3.04 3.96 5.74
C ALA A 185 1.91 3.01 5.35
N ALA A 186 1.59 2.96 4.07
CA ALA A 186 0.53 2.12 3.49
C ALA A 186 0.94 1.61 2.11
N THR A 187 0.69 0.33 1.83
CA THR A 187 0.98 -0.32 0.55
C THR A 187 -0.18 -1.21 0.14
N SER A 188 -0.55 -1.23 -1.15
CA SER A 188 -1.62 -2.08 -1.70
C SER A 188 -1.27 -2.58 -3.10
N THR A 189 -1.64 -3.81 -3.42
CA THR A 189 -1.31 -4.44 -4.71
C THR A 189 -2.31 -5.52 -5.14
N GLY A 190 -2.45 -5.71 -6.46
CA GLY A 190 -3.00 -6.94 -7.06
C GLY A 190 -1.96 -8.07 -7.18
N GLY A 191 -0.69 -7.80 -6.86
CA GLY A 191 0.42 -8.74 -7.01
C GLY A 191 0.94 -8.78 -8.44
N THR A 192 1.48 -9.93 -8.85
CA THR A 192 2.09 -10.11 -10.18
C THR A 192 1.10 -10.73 -11.16
N ALA A 193 1.10 -10.28 -12.42
CA ALA A 193 0.22 -10.83 -13.44
C ALA A 193 0.48 -12.32 -13.66
N GLY A 194 -0.59 -13.13 -13.72
CA GLY A 194 -0.48 -14.58 -13.85
C GLY A 194 0.06 -15.28 -12.61
N LYS A 195 -0.01 -14.64 -11.42
CA LYS A 195 0.31 -15.33 -10.17
C LYS A 195 -0.62 -16.51 -9.93
N HIS A 196 -0.13 -17.53 -9.22
CA HIS A 196 -1.00 -18.56 -8.66
C HIS A 196 -2.01 -17.94 -7.69
N SER A 197 -3.25 -18.44 -7.70
CA SER A 197 -4.25 -18.09 -6.69
C SER A 197 -3.72 -18.45 -5.29
N GLY A 198 -3.88 -17.53 -4.35
CA GLY A 198 -3.30 -17.59 -3.01
C GLY A 198 -1.85 -17.12 -2.89
N ARG A 199 -1.19 -16.68 -3.98
CA ARG A 199 0.15 -16.06 -3.87
C ARG A 199 0.05 -14.71 -3.15
N VAL A 200 0.80 -14.60 -2.06
CA VAL A 200 0.95 -13.38 -1.25
C VAL A 200 2.31 -12.73 -1.51
N GLY A 201 2.31 -11.43 -1.78
CA GLY A 201 3.51 -10.62 -2.00
C GLY A 201 4.01 -9.88 -0.76
N ASP A 202 5.00 -9.01 -0.97
CA ASP A 202 5.61 -8.16 0.05
C ASP A 202 4.62 -7.19 0.71
N SER A 203 3.61 -6.74 -0.03
CA SER A 203 2.70 -5.67 0.42
C SER A 203 1.83 -6.05 1.62
N ALA A 204 1.62 -7.34 1.89
CA ALA A 204 0.94 -7.80 3.11
C ALA A 204 1.89 -8.09 4.28
N LEU A 205 3.21 -8.05 4.03
CA LEU A 205 4.22 -8.44 5.01
C LEU A 205 4.89 -7.19 5.59
N ILE A 206 4.56 -6.89 6.86
CA ILE A 206 5.16 -5.78 7.61
C ILE A 206 6.68 -5.96 7.69
N GLY A 207 7.42 -4.90 7.39
CA GLY A 207 8.88 -4.91 7.29
C GLY A 207 9.41 -5.24 5.90
N SER A 208 8.61 -5.87 5.03
CA SER A 208 8.96 -6.05 3.62
C SER A 208 8.37 -4.93 2.77
N GLY A 209 7.07 -4.95 2.50
CA GLY A 209 6.40 -3.97 1.65
C GLY A 209 6.11 -2.64 2.35
N THR A 210 5.73 -2.70 3.63
CA THR A 210 5.34 -1.52 4.43
C THR A 210 6.07 -1.53 5.76
N TYR A 211 6.63 -0.39 6.17
CA TYR A 211 7.19 -0.23 7.51
C TYR A 211 7.18 1.23 7.95
N ALA A 212 6.89 1.49 9.22
CA ALA A 212 6.93 2.83 9.80
C ALA A 212 7.43 2.79 11.25
N ASP A 213 8.31 3.71 11.60
CA ASP A 213 8.83 3.93 12.95
C ASP A 213 9.09 5.44 13.07
N SER A 214 8.33 6.15 13.90
CA SER A 214 8.42 7.62 13.99
C SER A 214 9.76 8.10 14.56
N SER A 215 10.55 7.21 15.17
CA SER A 215 11.92 7.51 15.61
C SER A 215 12.95 7.45 14.48
N ILE A 216 12.59 6.90 13.31
CA ILE A 216 13.47 6.72 12.15
C ILE A 216 12.85 7.29 10.87
N GLY A 217 11.69 6.78 10.43
CA GLY A 217 11.04 7.13 9.17
C GLY A 217 9.94 6.15 8.75
N GLY A 218 9.55 6.19 7.47
CA GLY A 218 8.55 5.29 6.89
C GLY A 218 8.89 4.89 5.47
N VAL A 219 8.49 3.67 5.08
CA VAL A 219 8.79 3.06 3.79
C VAL A 219 7.56 2.34 3.24
N SER A 220 7.35 2.53 1.94
CA SER A 220 6.43 1.78 1.10
C SER A 220 7.20 1.29 -0.13
N CYS A 221 7.22 -0.02 -0.37
CA CYS A 221 8.00 -0.65 -1.42
C CYS A 221 7.15 -1.04 -2.63
N THR A 222 7.82 -1.19 -3.77
CA THR A 222 7.24 -1.70 -5.02
C THR A 222 8.34 -2.35 -5.85
N GLY A 223 7.99 -3.38 -6.63
CA GLY A 223 8.93 -4.08 -7.51
C GLY A 223 8.67 -5.59 -7.52
N ASP A 224 9.74 -6.38 -7.64
CA ASP A 224 9.69 -7.84 -7.49
C ASP A 224 9.43 -8.18 -6.01
N GLY A 225 8.19 -8.59 -5.72
CA GLY A 225 7.74 -8.87 -4.36
C GLY A 225 8.55 -9.98 -3.69
N GLU A 226 8.92 -11.04 -4.41
CA GLU A 226 9.75 -12.12 -3.89
C GLU A 226 11.14 -11.62 -3.51
N ALA A 227 11.75 -10.73 -4.31
CA ALA A 227 13.03 -10.11 -3.99
C ALA A 227 12.93 -9.19 -2.76
N ILE A 228 11.87 -8.38 -2.68
CA ILE A 228 11.60 -7.48 -1.55
C ILE A 228 11.46 -8.26 -0.24
N VAL A 229 10.72 -9.38 -0.27
CA VAL A 229 10.54 -10.26 0.90
C VAL A 229 11.86 -10.89 1.35
N ARG A 230 12.64 -11.45 0.42
CA ARG A 230 13.92 -12.14 0.74
C ARG A 230 14.91 -11.27 1.51
N VAL A 231 14.87 -9.95 1.33
CA VAL A 231 15.79 -9.02 1.98
C VAL A 231 15.13 -8.13 3.04
N VAL A 232 13.82 -8.31 3.30
CA VAL A 232 13.04 -7.52 4.25
C VAL A 232 13.24 -6.01 4.00
N LEU A 233 13.04 -5.61 2.74
CA LEU A 233 13.54 -4.34 2.21
C LEU A 233 13.08 -3.11 3.00
N GLY A 234 11.80 -3.02 3.35
CA GLY A 234 11.24 -1.86 4.05
C GLY A 234 11.93 -1.57 5.39
N SER A 235 12.03 -2.58 6.25
CA SER A 235 12.72 -2.48 7.54
C SER A 235 14.22 -2.26 7.36
N ARG A 236 14.85 -2.96 6.41
CA ARG A 236 16.28 -2.81 6.12
C ARG A 236 16.63 -1.40 5.66
N ALA A 237 15.80 -0.77 4.84
CA ALA A 237 15.98 0.60 4.39
C ALA A 237 15.98 1.60 5.58
N LEU A 238 15.05 1.45 6.52
CA LEU A 238 15.04 2.29 7.73
C LEU A 238 16.26 2.05 8.62
N HIS A 239 16.73 0.81 8.77
CA HIS A 239 17.95 0.55 9.54
C HIS A 239 19.17 1.26 8.96
N TYR A 240 19.32 1.30 7.62
CA TYR A 240 20.39 2.06 7.00
C TYR A 240 20.27 3.58 7.18
N LEU A 241 19.04 4.13 7.21
CA LEU A 241 18.85 5.54 7.54
C LEU A 241 19.31 5.84 8.97
N LYS A 242 18.99 4.96 9.92
CA LYS A 242 19.40 5.11 11.33
C LYS A 242 20.91 5.05 11.52
N GLU A 243 21.62 4.26 10.73
CA GLU A 243 23.10 4.16 10.79
C GLU A 243 23.82 5.36 10.16
N ALA A 244 23.11 6.15 9.33
CA ALA A 244 23.66 7.31 8.65
C ALA A 244 23.55 8.63 9.45
N ASP A 245 22.74 8.65 10.51
CA ASP A 245 22.53 9.77 11.44
C ASP A 245 23.50 9.70 12.65
#